data_AF-A0A9J6F2J1-F1
#
_entry.id   AF-A0A9J6F2J1-F1
#
_cell.length_a   1.000
_cell.length_b   1.000
_cell.length_c   1.000
_cell.angle_alpha   90.00
_cell.angle_beta   90.00
_cell.angle_gamma   90.00
#
_symmetry.space_group_name_H-M   'P 1'
#
loop_
_entity.id
_entity.type
_entity.pdbx_description
1 polymer ?
#
loop_
_entity_poly.entity_id
_entity_poly.type
_entity_poly.pdbx_seq_one_letter_code
_entity_poly.pdbx_strand_id
1 'polypeptide(L)'
;MSEGSTDGRTHLLPVHLDVSHVIFENSRDVNLRKLVLAKHDEKAAPVDDKVPEKPTGEDSSLPDSPGDVRESIKQKFLVEMPEDFYDFWDFCCSLKKESPSDALYELLHLRLVGPFDVLAGKLTNKKASMSDDFLCHWRYFYDPPEMQTVLSGDDETMYHIGYFRDDPEEMPVFLASNVASEGCKIVKVAGNLFAVLR
;
A
#
# COMPACT_ATOMS: atom_id res chain seq x y z
N MET A 1 44.49 -21.36 -51.79
CA MET A 1 44.28 -22.28 -50.65
C MET A 1 43.57 -21.48 -49.56
N SER A 2 42.29 -21.79 -49.36
CA SER A 2 41.40 -21.54 -48.22
C SER A 2 41.45 -20.20 -47.45
N GLU A 3 40.46 -19.33 -47.70
CA GLU A 3 39.88 -18.41 -46.71
C GLU A 3 38.66 -19.08 -46.05
N GLY A 4 38.60 -19.14 -44.71
CA GLY A 4 37.37 -19.42 -43.93
C GLY A 4 36.77 -18.09 -43.46
N SER A 5 35.50 -17.75 -43.65
CA SER A 5 34.23 -18.39 -43.23
C SER A 5 34.08 -18.53 -41.72
N THR A 6 33.41 -17.55 -41.10
CA THR A 6 32.15 -17.73 -40.33
C THR A 6 31.51 -16.35 -40.06
N ASP A 7 30.37 -16.10 -40.69
CA ASP A 7 29.44 -14.99 -40.42
C ASP A 7 28.46 -15.42 -39.31
N GLY A 8 28.47 -14.72 -38.18
CA GLY A 8 27.65 -14.99 -37.00
C GLY A 8 26.43 -14.06 -36.95
N ARG A 9 25.47 -14.29 -37.85
CA ARG A 9 24.23 -13.49 -37.95
C ARG A 9 23.18 -14.04 -36.97
N THR A 10 23.08 -13.46 -35.78
CA THR A 10 21.96 -13.76 -34.86
C THR A 10 20.71 -13.01 -35.32
N HIS A 11 19.79 -13.74 -35.96
CA HIS A 11 18.41 -13.31 -36.18
C HIS A 11 17.64 -13.38 -34.85
N LEU A 12 17.31 -12.23 -34.25
CA LEU A 12 16.28 -12.13 -33.22
C LEU A 12 14.97 -11.76 -33.91
N LEU A 13 14.02 -12.69 -33.89
CA LEU A 13 12.65 -12.50 -34.34
C LEU A 13 11.90 -11.61 -33.36
N PRO A 14 11.00 -10.73 -33.81
CA PRO A 14 10.14 -9.95 -32.93
C PRO A 14 9.04 -10.85 -32.35
N VAL A 15 8.98 -10.95 -31.03
CA VAL A 15 7.83 -11.52 -30.30
C VAL A 15 6.69 -10.49 -30.34
N HIS A 16 5.76 -10.73 -31.25
CA HIS A 16 4.47 -10.03 -31.30
C HIS A 16 3.50 -10.76 -30.36
N LEU A 17 3.10 -10.10 -29.26
CA LEU A 17 2.06 -10.62 -28.37
C LEU A 17 0.74 -9.95 -28.76
N ASP A 18 -0.06 -10.64 -29.57
CA ASP A 18 -1.45 -10.31 -29.85
C ASP A 18 -2.32 -11.17 -28.94
N VAL A 19 -3.11 -10.53 -28.08
CA VAL A 19 -4.24 -11.17 -27.40
C VAL A 19 -5.42 -10.23 -27.41
N SER A 20 -6.00 -10.07 -28.60
CA SER A 20 -7.37 -9.58 -28.75
C SER A 20 -8.34 -10.78 -28.73
N HIS A 21 -9.43 -10.63 -27.96
CA HIS A 21 -10.60 -11.51 -27.76
C HIS A 21 -10.55 -12.57 -26.66
N VAL A 22 -11.15 -12.24 -25.50
CA VAL A 22 -12.12 -13.12 -24.82
C VAL A 22 -13.27 -12.25 -24.31
N ILE A 23 -14.48 -12.44 -24.86
CA ILE A 23 -15.71 -11.80 -24.42
C ILE A 23 -16.49 -12.78 -23.53
N PHE A 24 -16.85 -12.28 -22.33
CA PHE A 24 -17.97 -12.61 -21.43
C PHE A 24 -18.45 -14.07 -21.29
N GLU A 25 -18.32 -14.59 -20.07
CA GLU A 25 -19.43 -15.25 -19.40
C GLU A 25 -19.62 -14.69 -17.99
N ASN A 26 -20.85 -14.29 -17.73
CA ASN A 26 -21.36 -13.64 -16.53
C ASN A 26 -21.86 -14.73 -15.56
N SER A 27 -21.33 -14.83 -14.35
CA SER A 27 -22.03 -15.54 -13.29
C SER A 27 -21.72 -14.95 -11.92
N ARG A 28 -22.81 -14.55 -11.26
CA ARG A 28 -22.86 -13.89 -9.96
C ARG A 28 -22.70 -14.90 -8.82
N ASP A 29 -22.34 -14.36 -7.66
CA ASP A 29 -22.52 -14.92 -6.32
C ASP A 29 -21.55 -16.01 -5.85
N VAL A 30 -20.49 -15.59 -5.17
CA VAL A 30 -19.95 -16.37 -4.03
C VAL A 30 -19.82 -15.46 -2.81
N ASN A 31 -20.77 -15.60 -1.91
CA ASN A 31 -20.82 -14.93 -0.61
C ASN A 31 -19.82 -15.61 0.35
N LEU A 32 -18.69 -14.95 0.59
CA LEU A 32 -17.54 -15.46 1.37
C LEU A 32 -17.83 -15.68 2.87
N ARG A 33 -19.07 -15.46 3.34
CA ARG A 33 -19.46 -15.64 4.75
C ARG A 33 -19.85 -17.08 5.13
N LYS A 34 -19.87 -18.04 4.20
CA LYS A 34 -20.35 -19.41 4.49
C LYS A 34 -19.26 -20.47 4.72
N LEU A 35 -17.97 -20.13 4.62
CA LEU A 35 -16.89 -21.13 4.76
C LEU A 35 -16.45 -21.37 6.22
N VAL A 36 -16.93 -20.61 7.21
CA VAL A 36 -16.45 -20.68 8.61
C VAL A 36 -17.33 -21.54 9.54
N LEU A 37 -18.42 -22.13 9.06
CA LEU A 37 -19.25 -23.04 9.88
C LEU A 37 -19.28 -24.45 9.32
N ALA A 38 -18.23 -25.23 9.58
CA ALA A 38 -18.36 -26.68 9.69
C ALA A 38 -17.17 -27.32 10.44
N LYS A 39 -17.51 -27.91 11.60
CA LYS A 39 -16.82 -28.97 12.36
C LYS A 39 -15.71 -28.53 13.34
N HIS A 40 -15.99 -28.71 14.63
CA HIS A 40 -15.34 -29.72 15.47
C HIS A 40 -16.22 -29.99 16.71
N ASP A 41 -16.76 -31.21 16.80
CA ASP A 41 -17.29 -31.81 18.02
C ASP A 41 -16.15 -32.63 18.65
N GLU A 42 -15.70 -32.24 19.85
CA GLU A 42 -15.02 -33.17 20.77
C GLU A 42 -15.14 -32.66 22.23
N LYS A 43 -15.51 -33.57 23.13
CA LYS A 43 -15.79 -33.34 24.56
C LYS A 43 -14.53 -33.00 25.37
N ALA A 44 -14.62 -32.00 26.25
CA ALA A 44 -13.73 -31.84 27.41
C ALA A 44 -14.51 -31.32 28.65
N ALA A 45 -14.02 -31.69 29.83
CA ALA A 45 -14.64 -31.59 31.17
C ALA A 45 -14.66 -30.15 31.76
N PRO A 46 -15.37 -29.87 32.87
CA PRO A 46 -15.66 -28.50 33.32
C PRO A 46 -14.47 -27.90 34.06
N VAL A 47 -14.06 -26.68 33.67
CA VAL A 47 -13.01 -25.92 34.35
C VAL A 47 -13.49 -24.48 34.55
N ASP A 48 -13.51 -24.10 35.83
CA ASP A 48 -13.73 -22.79 36.46
C ASP A 48 -13.94 -21.55 35.57
N ASP A 49 -15.13 -20.95 35.71
CA ASP A 49 -15.49 -19.62 35.22
C ASP A 49 -14.68 -18.53 35.94
N LYS A 50 -13.56 -18.12 35.33
CA LYS A 50 -13.01 -16.76 35.51
C LYS A 50 -12.70 -16.17 34.15
N VAL A 51 -13.68 -15.46 33.60
CA VAL A 51 -13.50 -14.52 32.50
C VAL A 51 -12.44 -13.49 32.94
N PRO A 52 -11.30 -13.34 32.24
CA PRO A 52 -10.42 -12.22 32.48
C PRO A 52 -11.17 -10.96 32.03
N GLU A 53 -11.40 -10.04 32.98
CA GLU A 53 -12.01 -8.75 32.72
C GLU A 53 -11.22 -8.03 31.61
N LYS A 54 -11.94 -7.67 30.53
CA LYS A 54 -11.46 -6.71 29.54
C LYS A 54 -11.10 -5.42 30.28
N PRO A 55 -9.89 -4.85 30.11
CA PRO A 55 -9.63 -3.53 30.65
C PRO A 55 -10.64 -2.56 30.04
N THR A 56 -11.36 -1.91 30.94
CA THR A 56 -12.43 -0.96 30.68
C THR A 56 -11.89 0.26 29.93
N GLY A 57 -12.66 0.70 28.94
CA GLY A 57 -12.28 1.66 27.92
C GLY A 57 -11.60 2.93 28.45
N GLU A 58 -10.41 3.17 27.89
CA GLU A 58 -9.90 4.51 27.70
C GLU A 58 -10.73 5.15 26.58
N ASP A 59 -11.12 6.40 26.78
CA ASP A 59 -11.77 7.24 25.77
C ASP A 59 -10.92 7.21 24.49
N SER A 60 -11.36 6.45 23.49
CA SER A 60 -10.62 6.15 22.27
C SER A 60 -10.63 7.32 21.28
N SER A 61 -10.97 8.53 21.75
CA SER A 61 -10.95 9.73 20.95
C SER A 61 -9.52 10.26 20.85
N LEU A 62 -9.02 10.37 19.62
CA LEU A 62 -7.70 10.94 19.40
C LEU A 62 -7.71 12.43 19.75
N PRO A 63 -6.61 12.95 20.34
CA PRO A 63 -6.50 14.38 20.61
C PRO A 63 -6.53 15.16 19.29
N ASP A 64 -6.89 16.44 19.34
CA ASP A 64 -6.88 17.30 18.16
C ASP A 64 -5.53 17.23 17.41
N SER A 65 -5.60 17.36 16.08
CA SER A 65 -4.38 17.30 15.26
C SER A 65 -3.49 18.50 15.59
N PRO A 66 -2.19 18.28 15.83
CA PRO A 66 -1.21 19.35 15.95
C PRO A 66 -1.27 20.30 14.76
N GLY A 67 -0.93 21.57 15.01
CA GLY A 67 -0.82 22.57 13.94
C GLY A 67 0.37 22.29 13.01
N ASP A 68 1.42 21.65 13.53
CA ASP A 68 2.52 21.15 12.71
C ASP A 68 2.11 19.86 11.98
N VAL A 69 2.32 19.84 10.66
CA VAL A 69 1.88 18.72 9.82
C VAL A 69 2.70 17.46 10.06
N ARG A 70 3.98 17.58 10.44
CA ARG A 70 4.84 16.43 10.69
C ARG A 70 4.42 15.72 11.97
N GLU A 71 4.16 16.49 13.03
CA GLU A 71 3.58 15.97 14.27
C GLU A 71 2.20 15.35 14.04
N SER A 72 1.37 15.96 13.20
CA SER A 72 0.05 15.43 12.85
C SER A 72 0.10 14.09 12.12
N ILE A 73 1.06 13.93 11.20
CA ILE A 73 1.31 12.64 10.53
C ILE A 73 1.85 11.62 11.53
N LYS A 74 2.84 11.99 12.35
CA LYS A 74 3.42 11.11 13.37
C LYS A 74 2.36 10.64 14.38
N GLN A 75 1.46 11.51 14.81
CA GLN A 75 0.37 11.13 15.71
C GLN A 75 -0.59 10.11 15.08
N LYS A 76 -0.88 10.23 13.78
CA LYS A 76 -1.84 9.34 13.09
C LYS A 76 -1.24 8.00 12.70
N PHE A 77 0.00 8.03 12.21
CA PHE A 77 0.66 6.87 11.62
C PHE A 77 1.73 6.26 12.53
N LEU A 78 2.00 6.87 13.68
CA LEU A 78 2.95 6.42 14.71
C LEU A 78 4.42 6.34 14.25
N VAL A 79 4.75 6.93 13.10
CA VAL A 79 6.09 6.91 12.51
C VAL A 79 6.47 8.28 11.97
N GLU A 80 7.77 8.55 11.93
CA GLU A 80 8.32 9.74 11.26
C GLU A 80 8.44 9.50 9.76
N MET A 81 8.12 10.53 8.96
CA MET A 81 8.30 10.48 7.51
C MET A 81 9.68 11.01 7.14
N PRO A 82 10.35 10.42 6.14
CA PRO A 82 11.63 10.91 5.64
C PRO A 82 11.46 12.25 4.89
N GLU A 83 12.55 12.99 4.69
CA GLU A 83 12.50 14.30 4.00
C GLU A 83 12.00 14.20 2.56
N ASP A 84 12.35 13.12 1.84
CA ASP A 84 11.93 12.94 0.45
C ASP A 84 10.40 12.82 0.31
N PHE A 85 9.69 12.39 1.36
CA PHE A 85 8.23 12.44 1.40
C PHE A 85 7.69 13.86 1.25
N TYR A 86 8.24 14.82 2.00
CA TYR A 86 7.78 16.21 1.96
C TYR A 86 8.22 16.90 0.68
N ASP A 87 9.48 16.71 0.27
CA ASP A 87 9.99 17.25 -1.00
C ASP A 87 9.19 16.73 -2.20
N PHE A 88 8.77 15.46 -2.17
CA PHE A 88 7.97 14.86 -3.23
C PHE A 88 6.55 15.42 -3.28
N TRP A 89 5.97 15.76 -2.13
CA TRP A 89 4.69 16.48 -2.09
C TRP A 89 4.80 17.87 -2.72
N ASP A 90 5.83 18.63 -2.36
CA ASP A 90 6.05 19.97 -2.91
C ASP A 90 6.30 19.93 -4.43
N PHE A 91 7.05 18.92 -4.88
CA PHE A 91 7.20 18.62 -6.30
C PHE A 91 5.84 18.37 -6.98
N CYS A 92 5.00 17.50 -6.42
CA CYS A 92 3.66 17.23 -6.97
C CYS A 92 2.76 18.47 -6.95
N CYS A 93 2.87 19.34 -5.93
CA CYS A 93 2.19 20.63 -5.89
C CYS A 93 2.62 21.56 -7.03
N SER A 94 3.90 21.52 -7.43
CA SER A 94 4.42 22.29 -8.56
C SER A 94 3.89 21.80 -9.91
N LEU A 95 3.57 20.50 -10.02
CA LEU A 95 3.00 19.90 -11.22
C LEU A 95 1.49 20.14 -11.34
N LYS A 96 0.74 19.95 -10.25
CA LYS A 96 -0.73 20.02 -10.25
C LYS A 96 -1.27 20.63 -8.95
N LYS A 97 -1.23 21.97 -8.88
CA LYS A 97 -1.58 22.73 -7.66
C LYS A 97 -2.97 22.42 -7.07
N GLU A 98 -3.96 22.19 -7.93
CA GLU A 98 -5.35 21.96 -7.50
C GLU A 98 -5.57 20.55 -6.95
N SER A 99 -4.78 19.58 -7.42
CA SER A 99 -4.88 18.18 -7.00
C SER A 99 -3.51 17.49 -7.02
N PRO A 100 -2.62 17.84 -6.07
CA PRO A 100 -1.27 17.26 -6.02
C PRO A 100 -1.28 15.74 -5.86
N SER A 101 -2.32 15.19 -5.20
CA SER A 101 -2.49 13.73 -5.08
C SER A 101 -2.58 13.00 -6.42
N ASP A 102 -3.09 13.65 -7.46
CA ASP A 102 -3.30 13.08 -8.79
C ASP A 102 -2.28 13.63 -9.81
N ALA A 103 -1.21 14.28 -9.36
CA ALA A 103 -0.22 14.92 -10.21
C ALA A 103 0.48 13.94 -11.18
N LEU A 104 0.58 12.66 -10.79
CA LEU A 104 1.28 11.62 -11.56
C LEU A 104 0.31 10.69 -12.30
N TYR A 105 -1.00 10.83 -12.10
CA TYR A 105 -1.97 9.83 -12.51
C TYR A 105 -2.10 9.69 -14.04
N GLU A 106 -2.03 10.81 -14.77
CA GLU A 106 -2.17 10.80 -16.23
C GLU A 106 -0.98 10.16 -16.95
N LEU A 107 0.22 10.22 -16.35
CA LEU A 107 1.46 9.73 -16.98
C LEU A 107 1.87 8.35 -16.48
N LEU A 108 1.71 8.09 -15.18
CA LEU A 108 2.22 6.89 -14.52
C LEU A 108 1.10 6.03 -13.89
N HIS A 109 -0.15 6.51 -13.93
CA HIS A 109 -1.28 5.87 -13.24
C HIS A 109 -1.04 5.69 -11.73
N LEU A 110 -0.25 6.58 -11.13
CA LEU A 110 0.04 6.59 -9.70
C LEU A 110 -0.66 7.79 -9.02
N ARG A 111 -1.22 7.53 -7.84
CA ARG A 111 -1.79 8.53 -6.94
C ARG A 111 -1.05 8.55 -5.61
N LEU A 112 -0.85 9.74 -5.05
CA LEU A 112 -0.31 9.91 -3.71
C LEU A 112 -1.42 9.69 -2.69
N VAL A 113 -1.20 8.75 -1.77
CA VAL A 113 -2.19 8.24 -0.82
C VAL A 113 -1.60 8.09 0.59
N GLY A 114 -2.37 7.51 1.51
CA GLY A 114 -1.89 7.19 2.85
C GLY A 114 -1.54 8.47 3.63
N PRO A 115 -0.31 8.63 4.11
CA PRO A 115 0.14 9.85 4.78
C PRO A 115 -0.01 11.14 3.96
N PHE A 116 0.05 11.06 2.62
CA PHE A 116 -0.19 12.25 1.77
C PHE A 116 -1.63 12.76 1.90
N ASP A 117 -2.59 11.93 2.31
CA ASP A 117 -3.97 12.37 2.53
C ASP A 117 -4.08 13.31 3.75
N VAL A 118 -3.10 13.32 4.65
CA VAL A 118 -2.99 14.34 5.72
C VAL A 118 -2.58 15.69 5.11
N LEU A 119 -1.56 15.70 4.26
CA LEU A 119 -1.10 16.90 3.55
C LEU A 119 -2.18 17.47 2.62
N ALA A 120 -2.96 16.59 1.99
CA ALA A 120 -4.11 16.97 1.16
C ALA A 120 -5.34 17.43 1.97
N GLY A 121 -5.29 17.41 3.30
CA GLY A 121 -6.41 17.76 4.18
C GLY A 121 -7.60 16.79 4.11
N LYS A 122 -7.42 15.61 3.51
CA LYS A 122 -8.47 14.58 3.38
C LYS A 122 -8.63 13.80 4.68
N LEU A 123 -7.56 13.64 5.44
CA LEU A 123 -7.50 12.80 6.63
C LEU A 123 -7.42 13.67 7.91
N THR A 124 -8.57 13.90 8.55
CA THR A 124 -8.70 14.71 9.77
C THR A 124 -9.22 13.87 10.93
N ASN A 125 -8.91 14.24 12.18
CA ASN A 125 -9.37 13.51 13.37
C ASN A 125 -10.89 13.47 13.53
N LYS A 126 -11.62 14.34 12.83
CA LYS A 126 -13.09 14.32 12.80
C LYS A 126 -13.67 13.20 11.93
N LYS A 127 -12.85 12.60 11.05
CA LYS A 127 -13.27 11.57 10.09
C LYS A 127 -12.93 10.15 10.54
N ALA A 128 -11.93 9.99 11.40
CA ALA A 128 -11.58 8.70 11.99
C ALA A 128 -12.27 8.54 13.34
N SER A 129 -12.83 7.37 13.60
CA SER A 129 -13.50 7.08 14.87
C SER A 129 -12.51 6.52 15.90
N MET A 130 -11.45 5.87 15.43
CA MET A 130 -10.46 5.16 16.24
C MET A 130 -9.04 5.41 15.71
N SER A 131 -8.03 5.26 16.57
CA SER A 131 -6.61 5.33 16.17
C SER A 131 -6.25 4.33 15.08
N ASP A 132 -6.79 3.12 15.18
CA ASP A 132 -6.46 2.01 14.29
C ASP A 132 -6.97 2.23 12.85
N ASP A 133 -7.97 3.12 12.68
CA ASP A 133 -8.49 3.51 11.37
C ASP A 133 -7.37 4.17 10.52
N PHE A 134 -6.45 4.91 11.15
CA PHE A 134 -5.32 5.53 10.45
C PHE A 134 -4.25 4.52 10.04
N LEU A 135 -3.97 3.53 10.88
CA LEU A 135 -2.97 2.49 10.60
C LEU A 135 -3.43 1.52 9.50
N CYS A 136 -4.74 1.41 9.29
CA CYS A 136 -5.32 0.62 8.21
C CYS A 136 -5.64 1.44 6.95
N HIS A 137 -5.47 2.77 6.99
CA HIS A 137 -5.72 3.66 5.85
C HIS A 137 -4.77 3.34 4.71
N TRP A 138 -5.31 2.87 3.57
CA TRP A 138 -4.56 2.36 2.40
C TRP A 138 -3.67 1.14 2.68
N ARG A 139 -3.91 0.40 3.76
CA ARG A 139 -3.23 -0.86 4.02
C ARG A 139 -3.89 -1.97 3.21
N TYR A 140 -3.16 -2.53 2.25
CA TYR A 140 -3.64 -3.65 1.43
C TYR A 140 -3.56 -4.97 2.20
N PHE A 141 -4.24 -6.00 1.70
CA PHE A 141 -4.44 -7.27 2.42
C PHE A 141 -3.14 -7.97 2.81
N TYR A 142 -2.10 -7.87 1.97
CA TYR A 142 -0.81 -8.51 2.20
C TYR A 142 0.24 -7.57 2.80
N ASP A 143 -0.11 -6.33 3.12
CA ASP A 143 0.85 -5.36 3.66
C ASP A 143 1.22 -5.74 5.09
N PRO A 144 2.49 -6.11 5.34
CA PRO A 144 2.96 -6.34 6.69
C PRO A 144 3.07 -4.98 7.41
N PRO A 145 3.11 -4.94 8.75
CA PRO A 145 3.18 -3.69 9.50
C PRO A 145 4.39 -2.81 9.14
N GLU A 146 5.47 -3.41 8.62
CA GLU A 146 6.67 -2.75 8.14
C GLU A 146 6.44 -1.91 6.86
N MET A 147 5.40 -2.24 6.07
CA MET A 147 5.11 -1.58 4.81
C MET A 147 3.97 -0.57 4.94
N GLN A 148 4.29 0.70 4.70
CA GLN A 148 3.33 1.80 4.75
C GLN A 148 3.13 2.39 3.36
N THR A 149 1.96 2.12 2.78
CA THR A 149 1.60 2.57 1.44
C THR A 149 1.54 4.09 1.31
N VAL A 150 2.20 4.61 0.28
CA VAL A 150 2.28 6.05 -0.03
C VAL A 150 1.92 6.37 -1.48
N LEU A 151 2.01 5.39 -2.39
CA LEU A 151 1.55 5.49 -3.77
C LEU A 151 0.62 4.33 -4.10
N SER A 152 -0.49 4.62 -4.75
CA SER A 152 -1.45 3.62 -5.25
C SER A 152 -1.51 3.70 -6.77
N GLY A 153 -1.49 2.54 -7.42
CA GLY A 153 -1.60 2.36 -8.86
C GLY A 153 -3.03 2.17 -9.32
N ASP A 154 -3.22 1.24 -10.25
CA ASP A 154 -4.54 0.89 -10.75
C ASP A 154 -5.36 0.05 -9.75
N ASP A 155 -6.68 0.24 -9.78
CA ASP A 155 -7.61 -0.41 -8.85
C ASP A 155 -7.86 -1.89 -9.18
N GLU A 156 -7.48 -2.37 -10.38
CA GLU A 156 -7.71 -3.76 -10.82
C GLU A 156 -6.63 -4.71 -10.28
N THR A 157 -5.36 -4.35 -10.46
CA THR A 157 -4.20 -5.07 -9.97
C THR A 157 -3.93 -4.80 -8.50
N MET A 158 -4.43 -3.65 -7.99
CA MET A 158 -4.10 -3.15 -6.67
C MET A 158 -2.58 -3.00 -6.51
N TYR A 159 -1.87 -2.62 -7.58
CA TYR A 159 -0.46 -2.26 -7.51
C TYR A 159 -0.30 -1.06 -6.58
N HIS A 160 0.66 -1.11 -5.67
CA HIS A 160 0.94 -0.02 -4.76
C HIS A 160 2.40 -0.06 -4.31
N ILE A 161 2.88 1.09 -3.83
CA ILE A 161 4.24 1.28 -3.34
C ILE A 161 4.18 1.89 -1.94
N GLY A 162 4.95 1.31 -1.04
CA GLY A 162 5.04 1.73 0.35
C GLY A 162 6.48 1.87 0.82
N TYR A 163 6.68 2.71 1.82
CA TYR A 163 7.92 2.73 2.58
C TYR A 163 8.03 1.46 3.40
N PHE A 164 9.20 0.84 3.42
CA PHE A 164 9.50 -0.33 4.24
C PHE A 164 10.39 0.07 5.42
N ARG A 165 9.95 -0.18 6.65
CA ARG A 165 10.69 0.08 7.90
C ARG A 165 10.93 -1.23 8.63
N ASP A 166 12.18 -1.53 8.94
CA ASP A 166 12.51 -2.69 9.79
C ASP A 166 12.18 -2.40 11.26
N ASP A 167 12.30 -1.13 11.69
CA ASP A 167 11.95 -0.64 13.02
C ASP A 167 11.05 0.62 12.88
N PRO A 168 9.90 0.71 13.58
CA PRO A 168 9.02 1.88 13.52
C PRO A 168 9.66 3.18 14.03
N GLU A 169 10.70 3.11 14.87
CA GLU A 169 11.44 4.26 15.37
C GLU A 169 12.53 4.74 14.39
N GLU A 170 12.82 3.96 13.34
CA GLU A 170 13.81 4.28 12.32
C GLU A 170 13.18 4.82 11.02
N MET A 171 14.02 5.48 10.21
CA MET A 171 13.64 5.91 8.86
C MET A 171 13.50 4.70 7.93
N PRO A 172 12.61 4.77 6.91
CA PRO A 172 12.44 3.67 5.98
C PRO A 172 13.73 3.37 5.20
N VAL A 173 14.01 2.08 5.05
CA VAL A 173 15.24 1.59 4.41
C VAL A 173 15.15 1.61 2.88
N PHE A 174 13.93 1.50 2.34
CA PHE A 174 13.63 1.57 0.90
C PHE A 174 12.12 1.71 0.66
N LEU A 175 11.75 1.94 -0.60
CA LEU A 175 10.39 1.75 -1.10
C LEU A 175 10.25 0.35 -1.69
N ALA A 176 9.12 -0.28 -1.39
CA ALA A 176 8.76 -1.60 -1.87
C ALA A 176 7.40 -1.55 -2.58
N SER A 177 7.22 -2.40 -3.59
CA SER A 177 5.94 -2.55 -4.28
C SER A 177 5.32 -3.91 -4.01
N ASN A 178 4.00 -3.97 -4.07
CA ASN A 178 3.22 -5.20 -4.15
C ASN A 178 2.08 -5.05 -5.16
N VAL A 179 1.68 -6.17 -5.78
CA VAL A 179 0.46 -6.29 -6.58
C VAL A 179 -0.49 -7.17 -5.76
N ALA A 180 -1.39 -6.54 -5.00
CA ALA A 180 -2.17 -7.26 -3.99
C ALA A 180 -3.14 -8.29 -4.60
N SER A 181 -3.52 -8.13 -5.87
CA SER A 181 -4.33 -9.14 -6.59
C SER A 181 -3.54 -10.40 -6.98
N GLU A 182 -2.21 -10.32 -7.08
CA GLU A 182 -1.34 -11.43 -7.50
C GLU A 182 -0.75 -12.23 -6.32
N GLY A 183 -0.65 -11.62 -5.13
CA GLY A 183 -0.23 -12.30 -3.91
C GLY A 183 0.64 -11.45 -2.98
N CYS A 184 1.36 -12.10 -2.07
CA CYS A 184 2.10 -11.44 -0.98
C CYS A 184 3.55 -11.06 -1.31
N LYS A 185 3.96 -11.15 -2.59
CA LYS A 185 5.34 -10.87 -2.97
C LYS A 185 5.61 -9.36 -2.88
N ILE A 186 6.52 -8.97 -2.01
CA ILE A 186 7.01 -7.60 -1.87
C ILE A 186 8.36 -7.48 -2.57
N VAL A 187 8.52 -6.43 -3.37
CA VAL A 187 9.73 -6.20 -4.18
C VAL A 187 10.29 -4.82 -3.87
N LYS A 188 11.57 -4.75 -3.50
CA LYS A 188 12.27 -3.46 -3.38
C LYS A 188 12.34 -2.77 -4.74
N VAL A 189 11.88 -1.51 -4.80
CA VAL A 189 11.84 -0.73 -6.06
C VAL A 189 12.80 0.46 -6.06
N ALA A 190 12.95 1.18 -4.96
CA ALA A 190 13.71 2.43 -4.94
C ALA A 190 14.25 2.77 -3.54
N GLY A 191 15.23 3.67 -3.47
CA GLY A 191 15.73 4.19 -2.20
C GLY A 191 14.97 5.43 -1.67
N ASN A 192 14.22 6.11 -2.54
CA ASN A 192 13.42 7.30 -2.23
C ASN A 192 12.33 7.48 -3.30
N LEU A 193 11.34 8.34 -3.05
CA LEU A 193 10.18 8.51 -3.94
C LEU A 193 10.57 9.03 -5.33
N PHE A 194 11.56 9.92 -5.42
CA PHE A 194 12.01 10.44 -6.73
C PHE A 194 12.65 9.35 -7.59
N ALA A 195 13.29 8.34 -6.99
CA ALA A 195 13.86 7.22 -7.71
C ALA A 195 12.81 6.24 -8.26
N VAL A 196 11.54 6.33 -7.82
CA VAL A 196 10.41 5.59 -8.40
C VAL A 196 10.04 6.13 -9.79
N LEU A 197 10.32 7.40 -10.07
CA LEU A 197 9.96 8.07 -11.33
C LEU A 197 10.94 7.79 -12.49
N ARG A 198 11.95 6.93 -12.29
CA ARG A 198 13.04 6.69 -13.24
C ARG A 198 12.78 5.55 -14.22
#